data_AF-A0A2V5TWP8-F1
#
_entry.id   AF-A0A2V5TWP8-F1
#
_cell.length_a   1.000
_cell.length_b   1.000
_cell.length_c   1.000
_cell.angle_alpha   90.00
_cell.angle_beta   90.00
_cell.angle_gamma   90.00
#
_symmetry.space_group_name_H-M   'P 1'
#
loop_
_entity.id
_entity.type
_entity.pdbx_description
1 polymer ?
#
loop_
_entity_poly.entity_id
_entity_poly.type
_entity_poly.pdbx_seq_one_letter_code
_entity_poly.pdbx_strand_id
1 'polypeptide(L)' 'MMPARVNGKITATRVRLIDDAGGELGVLTLERALDLALSRGEDLVEVGPDDTPPLFQLIDYGKYRWRLQQAREDRKHD' A
#
# COMPACT_ATOMS: atom_id res chain seq x y z
N MET A 1 9.08 -8.54 7.19
CA MET A 1 9.78 -7.51 6.41
C MET A 1 8.92 -6.25 6.49
N MET A 2 9.42 -5.16 7.08
CA MET A 2 8.66 -3.90 7.10
C MET A 2 8.75 -3.28 5.69
N PRO A 3 7.66 -2.69 5.15
CA PRO A 3 7.72 -2.04 3.85
C PRO A 3 8.80 -0.95 3.88
N ALA A 4 9.72 -1.00 2.93
CA ALA A 4 10.92 -0.18 2.97
C ALA A 4 10.57 1.31 2.81
N ARG A 5 9.50 1.66 2.07
CA ARG A 5 9.03 3.03 1.84
C ARG A 5 7.51 3.10 1.70
N VAL A 6 6.93 4.22 2.16
CA VAL A 6 5.50 4.53 2.08
C VAL A 6 5.35 5.98 1.65
N ASN A 7 4.38 6.26 0.77
CA ASN A 7 4.01 7.61 0.33
C ASN A 7 5.22 8.48 -0.07
N GLY A 8 5.45 9.61 0.61
CA GLY A 8 6.46 10.60 0.24
C GLY A 8 7.94 10.19 0.39
N LYS A 9 8.23 8.94 0.79
CA LYS A 9 9.61 8.42 0.88
C LYS A 9 10.09 7.74 -0.41
N ILE A 10 9.22 7.63 -1.42
CA ILE A 10 9.50 6.95 -2.68
C ILE A 10 10.25 7.91 -3.61
N THR A 11 11.42 7.49 -4.09
CA THR A 11 12.25 8.27 -5.04
C THR A 11 12.16 7.75 -6.47
N ALA A 12 11.40 6.68 -6.70
CA ALA A 12 11.22 6.08 -8.02
C ALA A 12 10.32 6.94 -8.90
N THR A 13 10.71 7.16 -10.16
CA THR A 13 9.90 7.93 -11.12
C THR A 13 8.72 7.12 -11.67
N ARG A 14 8.92 5.81 -11.83
CA ARG A 14 7.90 4.85 -12.26
C ARG A 14 7.81 3.72 -11.26
N VAL A 15 6.59 3.29 -11.00
CA VAL A 15 6.26 2.24 -10.04
C VAL A 15 5.30 1.25 -10.69
N ARG A 16 5.47 -0.04 -10.43
CA ARG A 16 4.45 -1.04 -10.77
C ARG A 16 3.41 -1.01 -9.66
N LEU A 17 2.15 -0.81 -10.01
CA LEU A 17 1.06 -0.70 -9.05
C LEU A 17 0.14 -1.92 -9.12
N ILE A 18 -0.19 -2.46 -7.95
CA ILE A 18 -1.22 -3.48 -7.77
C ILE A 18 -2.30 -2.99 -6.81
N ASP A 19 -3.52 -3.44 -7.04
CA ASP A 19 -4.70 -3.19 -6.22
C ASP A 19 -4.69 -4.05 -4.94
N ASP A 20 -5.58 -3.76 -3.99
CA ASP A 20 -5.70 -4.51 -2.74
C ASP A 20 -6.08 -5.98 -3.00
N ALA A 21 -6.87 -6.21 -4.06
CA ALA A 21 -7.27 -7.53 -4.54
C ALA A 21 -6.18 -8.28 -5.35
N GLY A 22 -4.99 -7.69 -5.53
CA GLY A 22 -3.91 -8.25 -6.35
C GLY A 22 -4.10 -8.03 -7.86
N GLY A 23 -5.02 -7.16 -8.26
CA GLY A 23 -5.18 -6.77 -9.66
C GLY A 23 -4.04 -5.85 -10.11
N GLU A 24 -3.38 -6.15 -11.22
CA GLU A 24 -2.29 -5.32 -11.75
C GLU A 24 -2.86 -4.06 -12.43
N LEU A 25 -2.57 -2.88 -11.87
CA LEU A 25 -2.94 -1.58 -12.44
C LEU A 25 -1.90 -1.10 -13.47
N GLY A 26 -0.77 -1.81 -13.55
CA GLY A 26 0.32 -1.57 -14.51
C GLY A 26 1.40 -0.64 -13.97
N VAL A 27 2.25 -0.15 -14.87
CA VAL A 27 3.35 0.77 -14.52
C VAL A 27 2.89 2.21 -14.65
N LEU A 28 2.86 2.93 -13.53
CA LEU A 28 2.41 4.31 -13.43
C LEU A 28 3.55 5.20 -12.93
N THR A 29 3.39 6.52 -13.08
CA THR A 29 4.26 7.47 -12.39
C THR A 29 3.93 7.48 -10.90
N LEU A 30 4.91 7.82 -10.06
CA LEU A 30 4.70 7.96 -8.62
C LEU A 30 3.54 8.93 -8.31
N GLU A 31 3.48 10.06 -9.01
CA GLU A 31 2.40 11.04 -8.86
C GLU A 31 1.02 10.43 -9.12
N ARG A 32 0.88 9.62 -10.18
CA ARG A 32 -0.39 8.95 -10.48
C ARG A 32 -0.73 7.86 -9.48
N ALA A 33 0.26 7.11 -9.00
CA ALA A 33 0.04 6.12 -7.96
C ALA A 33 -0.43 6.77 -6.64
N LEU A 34 0.15 7.92 -6.27
CA LEU A 34 -0.26 8.70 -5.10
C LEU A 34 -1.65 9.31 -5.28
N ASP A 35 -1.96 9.86 -6.46
CA ASP A 35 -3.29 10.39 -6.80
C ASP A 35 -4.37 9.30 -6.74
N LEU A 36 -4.08 8.10 -7.23
CA LEU A 36 -4.95 6.92 -7.11
C LEU A 36 -5.18 6.52 -5.66
N ALA A 37 -4.10 6.43 -4.87
CA ALA A 37 -4.18 6.12 -3.45
C ALA A 37 -5.08 7.13 -2.72
N LEU A 38 -4.84 8.43 -2.92
CA LEU A 38 -5.64 9.51 -2.36
C LEU A 38 -7.10 9.47 -2.81
N SER A 39 -7.36 9.26 -4.11
CA SER A 39 -8.70 9.19 -4.68
C SER A 39 -9.51 8.01 -4.15
N ARG A 40 -8.84 6.94 -3.71
CA ARG A 40 -9.47 5.73 -3.16
C ARG A 40 -9.49 5.71 -1.63
N GLY A 41 -8.83 6.68 -0.98
CA GLY A 41 -8.63 6.68 0.47
C GLY A 41 -7.70 5.56 0.95
N GLU A 42 -6.82 5.09 0.07
CA GLU A 42 -5.85 4.03 0.32
C GLU A 42 -4.44 4.61 0.50
N ASP A 43 -3.53 3.79 1.03
CA ASP A 43 -2.11 4.13 1.16
C ASP A 43 -1.28 3.36 0.12
N LEU A 44 -0.26 4.03 -0.41
CA LEU A 44 0.69 3.44 -1.35
C LEU A 44 1.86 2.80 -0.58
N VAL A 45 1.93 1.47 -0.59
CA VAL A 45 2.90 0.69 0.19
C VAL A 45 3.88 -0.04 -0.73
N GLU A 46 5.18 0.10 -0.49
CA GLU A 46 6.20 -0.66 -1.21
C GLU A 46 6.21 -2.12 -0.74
N VAL A 47 6.00 -3.05 -1.67
CA VAL A 47 5.95 -4.50 -1.39
C VAL A 47 7.09 -5.27 -2.07
N GLY A 48 7.66 -4.73 -3.14
CA GLY A 48 8.77 -5.34 -3.88
C GLY A 48 9.83 -4.31 -4.27
N PRO A 49 10.82 -4.01 -3.40
CA PRO A 49 11.88 -3.07 -3.71
C PRO A 49 12.89 -3.61 -4.74
N ASP A 50 12.99 -4.93 -4.90
CA ASP A 50 13.91 -5.60 -5.82
C ASP A 50 13.41 -5.62 -7.27
N ASP A 51 12.13 -5.31 -7.49
CA ASP A 51 11.53 -5.24 -8.83
C ASP A 51 12.00 -3.99 -9.58
N THR A 52 12.14 -4.10 -10.90
CA THR A 52 12.44 -2.96 -11.79
C THR A 52 11.34 -2.86 -12.86
N PRO A 53 10.39 -1.91 -12.76
CA PRO A 53 10.24 -0.90 -11.70
C PRO A 53 9.76 -1.50 -10.36
N PRO A 54 10.04 -0.83 -9.22
CA PRO A 54 9.67 -1.32 -7.89
C PRO A 54 8.16 -1.48 -7.77
N LEU A 55 7.75 -2.52 -7.03
CA LEU A 55 6.36 -2.92 -6.87
C LEU A 55 5.73 -2.28 -5.64
N PHE A 56 4.60 -1.62 -5.87
CA PHE A 56 3.79 -0.96 -4.89
C PHE A 56 2.37 -1.51 -4.91
N GLN A 57 1.76 -1.59 -3.73
CA GLN A 57 0.39 -2.02 -3.53
C GLN A 57 -0.43 -0.91 -2.88
N LEU A 58 -1.66 -0.72 -3.37
CA LEU A 58 -2.66 0.09 -2.70
C LEU A 58 -3.29 -0.73 -1.56
N ILE A 59 -3.27 -0.17 -0.35
CA ILE A 59 -3.83 -0.82 0.83
C ILE A 59 -4.62 0.20 1.64
N ASP A 60 -5.87 -0.10 1.95
CA ASP A 60 -6.66 0.66 2.94
C ASP A 60 -6.09 0.42 4.35
N TYR A 61 -5.20 1.31 4.78
CA TYR A 61 -4.61 1.25 6.11
C TYR A 61 -5.65 1.54 7.21
N GLY A 62 -6.72 2.27 6.90
CA GLY A 62 -7.83 2.55 7.81
C GLY A 62 -8.59 1.28 8.19
N LYS A 63 -9.01 0.48 7.20
CA LYS A 63 -9.63 -0.84 7.43
C LYS A 63 -8.66 -1.82 8.07
N TYR A 64 -7.38 -1.79 7.70
CA TYR A 64 -6.40 -2.69 8.30
C TYR A 64 -6.21 -2.39 9.80
N ARG A 65 -6.08 -1.11 10.17
CA ARG A 65 -6.00 -0.68 11.58
C ARG A 65 -7.26 -1.00 12.36
N TRP A 66 -8.44 -0.82 11.77
CA TRP A 66 -9.70 -1.16 12.42
C TRP A 66 -9.84 -2.66 12.69
N ARG A 67 -9.53 -3.51 11.69
CA ARG A 67 -9.50 -4.97 11.87
C ARG A 67 -8.49 -5.42 12.92
N LEU A 68 -7.30 -4.82 12.94
CA LEU A 68 -6.26 -5.14 13.91
C LEU A 68 -6.64 -4.71 15.34
N GLN A 69 -7.37 -3.59 15.47
CA GLN A 69 -7.88 -3.11 16.76
C GLN A 69 -8.99 -4.03 17.29
N GLN A 70 -9.96 -4.39 16.45
CA GLN A 70 -11.04 -5.34 16.81
C GLN A 70 -10.48 -6.70 17.24
N ALA A 71 -9.54 -7.28 16.49
CA ALA A 71 -8.91 -8.55 16.85
C ALA A 71 -8.03 -8.51 18.12
N ARG A 72 -7.68 -7.32 18.62
CA ARG A 72 -6.99 -7.13 19.91
C ARG A 72 -7.96 -6.99 21.08
N GLU A 73 -9.15 -6.45 20.85
CA GLU A 73 -10.19 -6.37 21.88
C GLU A 73 -10.80 -7.75 22.17
N ASP A 74 -10.91 -8.63 21.16
CA ASP A 74 -11.34 -10.04 21.35
C ASP A 74 -10.36 -10.88 22.19
N ARG A 75 -9.11 -10.46 22.34
CA ARG A 75 -8.11 -11.15 23.17
C ARG A 75 -8.05 -10.66 24.62
N LYS A 76 -9.01 -9.84 25.06
CA LYS A 76 -9.12 -9.40 26.47
C LYS A 76 -10.32 -9.99 27.21
N HIS A 77 -11.13 -10.83 26.57
CA HIS A 77 -12.18 -11.62 27.21
C HIS A 77 -11.93 -13.12 26.93
N ASP A 78 -10.96 -13.70 27.63
CA ASP A 78 -10.95 -15.12 27.99
C ASP A 78 -10.40 -15.23 29.43
#